data_AF-A0A853EML5-F1
#
_entry.id   AF-A0A853EML5-F1
#
_cell.length_a   1.000
_cell.length_b   1.000
_cell.length_c   1.000
_cell.angle_alpha   90.00
_cell.angle_beta   90.00
_cell.angle_gamma   90.00
#
_symmetry.space_group_name_H-M   'P 1'
#
loop_
_entity.id
_entity.type
_entity.pdbx_description
1 polymer ?
#
loop_
_entity_poly.entity_id
_entity_poly.type
_entity_poly.pdbx_seq_one_letter_code
_entity_poly.pdbx_strand_id
1 'polypeptide(L)'
;MAHYTHYEQQLQALTQRLEVYMDRMEARAREFAAEAAPTAAELQAKDPASVGSFRMEVQRQIMFLHTKAERAYEQHFGPYEDLDDDDVSMDEHALLQTYWEQAEHRVDDFEDRLERVVDGIFAQGEAAQAKGGWDQAIADWRQAQQTFTCSQCGAPVALPELYHVAVYVTCQGCGSRVTFQPSQAMQAAPMVAEDLAKAECHEEWERSEQDWSDIGGMQFVHYVYYVTSHHRVMSRMLPFYARTQAEALRRDIQQAWTIMTEQGQPDSVTPQYYEMEYLNAVGNLGTSIMAMTRSGHTEHRELLLQTVRDIMRPGDALAQSILEGTFTEAMWDQRIEAANRLPAEFPSPLDSI
;
A
#
# COMPACT_ATOMS: atom_id res chain seq x y z
N MET A 1 -12.23 -35.24 22.77
CA MET A 1 -13.28 -34.40 23.38
C MET A 1 -12.88 -33.73 24.71
N ALA A 2 -12.75 -34.41 25.86
CA ALA A 2 -12.46 -33.68 27.13
C ALA A 2 -11.08 -32.99 27.17
N HIS A 3 -10.06 -33.61 26.56
CA HIS A 3 -8.70 -33.05 26.44
C HIS A 3 -8.66 -31.92 25.39
N TYR A 4 -9.24 -32.14 24.20
CA TYR A 4 -9.39 -31.09 23.19
C TYR A 4 -10.03 -29.81 23.75
N THR A 5 -11.21 -29.91 24.37
CA THR A 5 -11.90 -28.73 24.92
C THR A 5 -11.09 -28.05 26.03
N HIS A 6 -10.27 -28.81 26.77
CA HIS A 6 -9.37 -28.24 27.76
C HIS A 6 -8.24 -27.42 27.12
N TYR A 7 -7.56 -27.97 26.11
CA TYR A 7 -6.48 -27.29 25.39
C TYR A 7 -6.99 -26.08 24.60
N GLU A 8 -8.13 -26.21 23.93
CA GLU A 8 -8.79 -25.12 23.21
C GLU A 8 -9.07 -23.93 24.14
N GLN A 9 -9.66 -24.18 25.31
CA GLN A 9 -9.93 -23.12 26.29
C GLN A 9 -8.64 -22.48 26.84
N GLN A 10 -7.58 -23.26 27.02
CA GLN A 10 -6.28 -22.76 27.48
C GLN A 10 -5.62 -21.87 26.42
N LEU A 11 -5.54 -22.33 25.17
CA LEU A 11 -4.97 -21.57 24.06
C LEU A 11 -5.75 -20.27 23.83
N GLN A 12 -7.09 -20.31 23.84
CA GLN A 12 -7.90 -19.10 23.74
C GLN A 12 -7.63 -18.12 24.89
N ALA A 13 -7.56 -18.61 26.13
CA ALA A 13 -7.28 -17.76 27.29
C ALA A 13 -5.86 -17.18 27.29
N LEU A 14 -4.87 -17.95 26.82
CA LEU A 14 -3.49 -17.48 26.65
C LEU A 14 -3.41 -16.41 25.55
N THR A 15 -4.10 -16.64 24.43
CA THR A 15 -4.15 -15.70 23.30
C THR A 15 -4.72 -14.35 23.74
N GLN A 16 -5.84 -14.34 24.46
CA GLN A 16 -6.42 -13.09 24.99
C GLN A 16 -5.47 -12.37 25.95
N ARG A 17 -4.70 -13.11 26.76
CA ARG A 17 -3.72 -12.49 27.68
C ARG A 17 -2.53 -11.93 26.92
N LEU A 18 -2.09 -12.61 25.87
CA LEU A 18 -1.01 -12.17 24.99
C LEU A 18 -1.41 -10.87 24.28
N GLU A 19 -2.62 -10.79 23.71
CA GLU A 19 -3.15 -9.56 23.11
C GLU A 19 -3.12 -8.38 24.10
N VAL A 20 -3.69 -8.55 25.29
CA VAL A 20 -3.70 -7.49 26.31
C VAL A 20 -2.28 -7.09 26.73
N TYR A 21 -1.34 -8.03 26.71
CA TYR A 21 0.07 -7.75 26.99
C TYR A 21 0.71 -6.92 25.88
N MET A 22 0.49 -7.29 24.62
CA MET A 22 0.97 -6.56 23.44
C MET A 22 0.35 -5.16 23.34
N ASP A 23 -0.95 -5.00 23.60
CA ASP A 23 -1.62 -3.69 23.64
C ASP A 23 -0.97 -2.73 24.64
N ARG A 24 -0.57 -3.25 25.81
CA ARG A 24 0.14 -2.45 26.83
C ARG A 24 1.54 -2.07 26.38
N MET A 25 2.23 -2.96 25.68
CA MET A 25 3.54 -2.66 25.10
C MET A 25 3.44 -1.63 23.99
N GLU A 26 2.45 -1.75 23.12
CA GLU A 26 2.20 -0.78 22.07
C GLU A 26 1.89 0.60 22.65
N ALA A 27 1.04 0.67 23.69
CA ALA A 27 0.80 1.91 24.41
C ALA A 27 2.10 2.51 24.97
N ARG A 28 2.99 1.68 25.53
CA ARG A 28 4.30 2.11 26.02
C ARG A 28 5.24 2.58 24.89
N ALA A 29 5.20 1.92 23.74
CA ALA A 29 5.93 2.34 22.54
C ALA A 29 5.46 3.73 22.08
N ARG A 30 4.14 3.96 22.06
CA ARG A 30 3.54 5.25 21.69
C ARG A 30 3.89 6.37 22.67
N GLU A 31 3.96 6.09 23.97
CA GLU A 31 4.46 7.05 24.98
C GLU A 31 5.91 7.45 24.71
N PHE A 32 6.78 6.46 24.48
CA PHE A 32 8.18 6.71 24.13
C PHE A 32 8.30 7.48 22.81
N ALA A 33 7.49 7.14 21.81
CA ALA A 33 7.44 7.83 20.54
C ALA A 33 7.07 9.31 20.69
N ALA A 34 6.07 9.63 21.53
CA ALA A 34 5.68 11.00 21.81
C ALA A 34 6.82 11.82 22.48
N GLU A 35 7.64 11.17 23.31
CA GLU A 35 8.83 11.79 23.92
C GLU A 35 10.00 11.96 22.92
N ALA A 36 10.18 11.01 22.00
CA ALA A 36 11.28 11.01 21.03
C ALA A 36 11.03 11.91 19.81
N ALA A 37 9.78 12.11 19.40
CA ALA A 37 9.41 12.86 18.19
C ALA A 37 9.95 14.30 18.14
N PRO A 38 9.92 15.11 19.23
CA PRO A 38 10.53 16.44 19.20
C PRO A 38 12.04 16.42 18.94
N THR A 39 12.75 15.44 19.50
CA THR A 39 14.19 15.25 19.28
C THR A 39 14.48 14.81 17.85
N ALA A 40 13.67 13.89 17.28
CA ALA A 40 13.77 13.50 15.87
C ALA A 40 13.63 14.72 14.95
N ALA A 41 12.59 15.53 15.16
CA ALA A 41 12.33 16.74 14.36
C ALA A 41 13.46 17.77 14.49
N GLU A 42 14.03 17.96 15.68
CA GLU A 42 15.17 18.86 15.88
C GLU A 42 16.43 18.36 15.16
N LEU A 43 16.74 17.07 15.25
CA LEU A 43 17.87 16.46 14.54
C LEU A 43 17.69 16.59 13.02
N GLN A 44 16.50 16.29 12.49
CA GLN A 44 16.20 16.45 11.07
C GLN A 44 16.40 17.91 10.59
N ALA A 45 16.07 18.89 11.43
CA ALA A 45 16.23 20.31 11.09
C ALA A 45 17.68 20.82 11.20
N LYS A 46 18.45 20.35 12.19
CA LYS A 46 19.74 20.96 12.57
C LYS A 46 20.96 20.08 12.34
N ASP A 47 20.79 18.76 12.40
CA ASP A 47 21.85 17.77 12.24
C ASP A 47 21.36 16.50 11.50
N PRO A 48 21.06 16.61 10.19
CA PRO A 48 20.56 15.48 9.39
C PRO A 48 21.48 14.26 9.40
N ALA A 49 22.79 14.46 9.60
CA ALA A 49 23.77 13.36 9.63
C ALA A 49 23.58 12.43 10.84
N SER A 50 23.02 12.93 11.93
CA SER A 50 22.79 12.16 13.17
C SER A 50 21.44 11.43 13.18
N VAL A 51 20.53 11.74 12.25
CA VAL A 51 19.16 11.17 12.20
C VAL A 51 19.21 9.64 12.07
N GLY A 52 20.06 9.10 11.21
CA GLY A 52 20.18 7.65 11.01
C GLY A 52 20.57 6.91 12.29
N SER A 53 21.57 7.42 13.02
CA SER A 53 21.99 6.85 14.31
C SER A 53 20.89 6.93 15.37
N PHE A 54 20.15 8.04 15.40
CA PHE A 54 19.03 8.21 16.32
C PHE A 54 17.87 7.26 15.99
N ARG A 55 17.53 7.08 14.71
CA ARG A 55 16.50 6.11 14.27
C ARG A 55 16.85 4.69 14.68
N MET A 56 18.09 4.26 14.48
CA MET A 56 18.54 2.93 14.91
C MET A 56 18.42 2.72 16.43
N GLU A 57 18.69 3.77 17.21
CA GLU A 57 18.57 3.70 18.67
C GLU A 57 17.09 3.61 19.11
N VAL A 58 16.24 4.47 18.54
CA VAL A 58 14.78 4.44 18.75
C VAL A 58 14.18 3.08 18.35
N GLN A 59 14.53 2.59 17.16
CA GLN A 59 14.06 1.30 16.65
C GLN A 59 14.49 0.18 17.60
N ARG A 60 15.75 0.15 18.04
CA ARG A 60 16.21 -0.87 19.00
C ARG A 60 15.41 -0.84 20.30
N GLN A 61 15.10 0.35 20.83
CA GLN A 61 14.35 0.49 22.08
C GLN A 61 12.90 0.04 21.94
N ILE A 62 12.24 0.38 20.83
CA ILE A 62 10.86 -0.04 20.56
C ILE A 62 10.80 -1.54 20.22
N MET A 63 11.67 -2.04 19.35
CA MET A 63 11.71 -3.46 18.94
C MET A 63 12.08 -4.40 20.09
N PHE A 64 12.73 -3.90 21.14
CA PHE A 64 12.91 -4.68 22.36
C PHE A 64 11.57 -5.08 23.02
N LEU A 65 10.47 -4.38 22.72
CA LEU A 65 9.13 -4.77 23.15
C LEU A 65 8.63 -5.99 22.35
N HIS A 66 8.89 -6.05 21.05
CA HIS A 66 8.62 -7.23 20.22
C HIS A 66 9.31 -8.47 20.82
N THR A 67 10.62 -8.38 21.10
CA THR A 67 11.39 -9.48 21.73
C THR A 67 10.81 -9.95 23.08
N LYS A 68 10.10 -9.09 23.81
CA LYS A 68 9.42 -9.51 25.03
C LYS A 68 8.10 -10.23 24.75
N ALA A 69 7.38 -9.84 23.70
CA ALA A 69 6.19 -10.54 23.25
C ALA A 69 6.54 -11.94 22.71
N GLU A 70 7.56 -12.05 21.86
CA GLU A 70 8.11 -13.33 21.36
C GLU A 70 8.44 -14.27 22.53
N ARG A 71 9.23 -13.80 23.51
CA ARG A 71 9.59 -14.60 24.68
C ARG A 71 8.38 -15.02 25.52
N ALA A 72 7.38 -14.15 25.64
CA ALA A 72 6.16 -14.48 26.36
C ALA A 72 5.35 -15.54 25.60
N TYR A 73 5.31 -15.43 24.26
CA TYR A 73 4.72 -16.42 23.38
C TYR A 73 5.43 -17.77 23.53
N GLU A 74 6.73 -17.85 23.25
CA GLU A 74 7.55 -19.07 23.38
C GLU A 74 7.35 -19.74 24.76
N GLN A 75 7.40 -18.95 25.84
CA GLN A 75 7.27 -19.47 27.20
C GLN A 75 5.88 -20.07 27.49
N HIS A 76 4.82 -19.51 26.93
CA HIS A 76 3.45 -19.88 27.27
C HIS A 76 2.77 -20.79 26.24
N PHE A 77 3.20 -20.71 24.98
CA PHE A 77 2.65 -21.47 23.85
C PHE A 77 3.55 -22.62 23.41
N GLY A 78 4.86 -22.58 23.68
CA GLY A 78 5.77 -23.69 23.38
C GLY A 78 5.33 -25.05 23.95
N PRO A 79 4.72 -25.14 25.14
CA PRO A 79 4.18 -26.42 25.64
C PRO A 79 3.04 -27.03 24.80
N TYR A 80 2.48 -26.29 23.83
CA TYR A 80 1.40 -26.74 22.95
C TYR A 80 1.87 -26.97 21.50
N GLU A 81 3.15 -26.70 21.19
CA GLU A 81 3.73 -26.94 19.86
C GLU A 81 3.80 -28.44 19.55
N ASP A 82 4.17 -29.25 20.55
CA ASP A 82 4.28 -30.71 20.45
C ASP A 82 3.27 -31.39 21.40
N LEU A 83 1.96 -31.19 21.18
CA LEU A 83 0.95 -31.94 21.93
C LEU A 83 1.03 -33.44 21.59
N ASP A 84 1.09 -34.31 22.61
CA ASP A 84 1.13 -35.76 22.43
C ASP A 84 -0.10 -36.25 21.63
N ASP A 85 0.14 -36.96 20.52
CA ASP A 85 -0.86 -37.53 19.60
C ASP A 85 -1.85 -38.50 20.28
N ASP A 86 -1.53 -38.96 21.49
CA ASP A 86 -2.34 -39.93 22.23
C ASP A 86 -3.56 -39.29 22.94
N ASP A 87 -3.59 -37.97 23.12
CA ASP A 87 -4.62 -37.25 23.90
C ASP A 87 -5.75 -36.63 23.05
N VAL A 88 -5.54 -36.49 21.74
CA VAL A 88 -6.48 -35.86 20.80
C VAL A 88 -6.49 -36.60 19.47
N SER A 89 -7.63 -36.59 18.76
CA SER A 89 -7.67 -37.10 17.38
C SER A 89 -6.90 -36.19 16.42
N MET A 90 -6.53 -36.70 15.24
CA MET A 90 -5.83 -35.90 14.22
C MET A 90 -6.60 -34.63 13.81
N ASP A 91 -7.94 -34.71 13.69
CA ASP A 91 -8.77 -33.55 13.36
C ASP A 91 -8.78 -32.52 14.50
N GLU A 92 -8.84 -32.98 15.76
CA GLU A 92 -8.75 -32.12 16.94
C GLU A 92 -7.35 -31.49 17.08
N HIS A 93 -6.29 -32.21 16.74
CA HIS A 93 -4.92 -31.70 16.71
C HIS A 93 -4.77 -30.60 15.65
N ALA A 94 -5.25 -30.81 14.43
CA ALA A 94 -5.21 -29.81 13.37
C ALA A 94 -5.93 -28.50 13.77
N LEU A 95 -7.07 -28.60 14.46
CA LEU A 95 -7.78 -27.43 14.98
C LEU A 95 -6.97 -26.67 16.05
N LEU A 96 -6.34 -27.39 16.99
CA LEU A 96 -5.49 -26.78 18.02
C LEU A 96 -4.24 -26.13 17.43
N GLN A 97 -3.66 -26.76 16.40
CA GLN A 97 -2.54 -26.19 15.64
C GLN A 97 -2.93 -24.85 15.01
N THR A 98 -4.10 -24.77 14.37
CA THR A 98 -4.60 -23.48 13.84
C THR A 98 -4.73 -22.40 14.92
N TYR A 99 -5.16 -22.75 16.14
CA TYR A 99 -5.21 -21.78 17.25
C TYR A 99 -3.82 -21.31 17.70
N TRP A 100 -2.84 -22.21 17.66
CA TRP A 100 -1.45 -21.89 17.99
C TRP A 100 -0.79 -21.00 16.93
N GLU A 101 -0.98 -21.32 15.65
CA GLU A 101 -0.50 -20.54 14.50
C GLU A 101 -1.14 -19.13 14.48
N GLN A 102 -2.44 -19.03 14.78
CA GLN A 102 -3.10 -17.73 14.94
C GLN A 102 -2.48 -16.86 16.04
N ALA A 103 -1.97 -17.48 17.12
CA ALA A 103 -1.30 -16.74 18.18
C ALA A 103 0.12 -16.31 17.76
N GLU A 104 0.82 -17.12 16.95
CA GLU A 104 2.10 -16.79 16.34
C GLU A 104 1.97 -15.58 15.40
N HIS A 105 1.04 -15.65 14.44
CA HIS A 105 0.77 -14.56 13.50
C HIS A 105 0.44 -13.24 14.19
N ARG A 106 -0.22 -13.27 15.35
CA ARG A 106 -0.51 -12.05 16.13
C ARG A 106 0.72 -11.40 16.75
N VAL A 107 1.76 -12.19 17.02
CA VAL A 107 3.08 -11.70 17.48
C VAL A 107 3.83 -11.12 16.29
N ASP A 108 3.80 -11.77 15.13
CA ASP A 108 4.38 -11.22 13.90
C ASP A 108 3.73 -9.88 13.53
N ASP A 109 2.38 -9.81 13.51
CA ASP A 109 1.62 -8.58 13.30
C ASP A 109 1.97 -7.48 14.32
N PHE A 110 2.44 -7.85 15.51
CA PHE A 110 2.83 -6.91 16.53
C PHE A 110 4.16 -6.22 16.22
N GLU A 111 5.09 -6.89 15.53
CA GLU A 111 6.31 -6.27 14.99
C GLU A 111 5.93 -5.10 14.07
N ASP A 112 5.06 -5.35 13.09
CA ASP A 112 4.58 -4.34 12.14
C ASP A 112 3.90 -3.14 12.84
N ARG A 113 3.12 -3.40 13.90
CA ARG A 113 2.52 -2.34 14.71
C ARG A 113 3.57 -1.47 15.37
N LEU A 114 4.64 -2.07 15.89
CA LEU A 114 5.75 -1.34 16.51
C LEU A 114 6.60 -0.60 15.48
N GLU A 115 6.79 -1.14 14.28
CA GLU A 115 7.51 -0.46 13.19
C GLU A 115 6.78 0.80 12.77
N ARG A 116 5.45 0.74 12.63
CA ARG A 116 4.60 1.93 12.39
C ARG A 116 4.75 2.99 13.48
N VAL A 117 4.92 2.58 14.75
CA VAL A 117 5.21 3.54 15.83
C VAL A 117 6.58 4.20 15.64
N VAL A 118 7.61 3.45 15.23
CA VAL A 118 8.94 4.01 14.92
C VAL A 118 8.85 5.01 13.77
N ASP A 119 8.17 4.67 12.69
CA ASP A 119 8.03 5.53 11.51
C ASP A 119 7.29 6.83 11.83
N GLY A 120 6.23 6.75 12.65
CA GLY A 120 5.49 7.92 13.12
C GLY A 120 6.34 8.96 13.86
N ILE A 121 7.46 8.58 14.47
CA ILE A 121 8.38 9.49 15.17
C ILE A 121 9.08 10.45 14.19
N PHE A 122 9.43 9.97 13.00
CA PHE A 122 10.23 10.71 12.02
C PHE A 122 9.38 11.40 10.94
N ALA A 123 8.14 10.93 10.74
CA ALA A 123 7.23 11.39 9.70
C ALA A 123 7.00 12.92 9.71
N GLN A 124 6.92 13.56 10.89
CA GLN A 124 6.66 15.01 10.96
C GLN A 124 7.81 15.85 10.40
N GLY A 125 9.06 15.52 10.76
CA GLY A 125 10.21 16.28 10.27
C GLY A 125 10.54 15.93 8.81
N GLU A 126 10.31 14.69 8.39
CA GLU A 126 10.37 14.30 6.97
C GLU A 126 9.38 15.11 6.13
N ALA A 127 8.11 15.20 6.56
CA ALA A 127 7.09 15.99 5.87
C ALA A 127 7.45 17.48 5.83
N ALA A 128 8.02 18.04 6.91
CA ALA A 128 8.46 19.43 6.95
C ALA A 128 9.66 19.69 6.01
N GLN A 129 10.62 18.77 5.96
CA GLN A 129 11.77 18.84 5.06
C GLN A 129 11.34 18.71 3.60
N ALA A 130 10.46 17.76 3.28
CA ALA A 130 9.88 17.59 1.96
C ALA A 130 9.13 18.87 1.54
N LYS A 131 8.31 19.44 2.43
CA LYS A 131 7.65 20.73 2.15
C LYS A 131 8.63 21.86 1.86
N GLY A 132 9.71 21.97 2.63
CA GLY A 132 10.76 22.97 2.39
C GLY A 132 11.46 22.80 1.04
N GLY A 133 11.79 21.55 0.68
CA GLY A 133 12.35 21.23 -0.64
C GLY A 133 11.42 21.56 -1.79
N TRP A 134 10.12 21.30 -1.61
CA TRP A 134 9.08 21.62 -2.59
C TRP A 134 8.91 23.12 -2.78
N ASP A 135 8.82 23.87 -1.68
CA ASP A 135 8.68 25.33 -1.71
C ASP A 135 9.88 25.98 -2.42
N GLN A 136 11.10 25.47 -2.21
CA GLN A 136 12.29 25.92 -2.93
C GLN A 136 12.21 25.61 -4.43
N ALA A 137 11.80 24.40 -4.82
CA ALA A 137 11.65 24.04 -6.24
C ALA A 137 10.63 24.93 -6.96
N ILE A 138 9.52 25.27 -6.28
CA ILE A 138 8.49 26.19 -6.81
C ILE A 138 9.00 27.62 -6.89
N ALA A 139 9.76 28.10 -5.90
CA ALA A 139 10.37 29.41 -5.91
C ALA A 139 11.35 29.57 -7.09
N ASP A 140 12.24 28.58 -7.27
CA ASP A 140 13.21 28.54 -8.37
C ASP A 140 12.52 28.53 -9.74
N TRP A 141 11.46 27.73 -9.88
CA TRP A 141 10.67 27.69 -11.11
C TRP A 141 9.99 29.03 -11.41
N ARG A 142 9.37 29.68 -10.42
CA ARG A 142 8.73 31.00 -10.59
C ARG A 142 9.75 32.08 -10.95
N GLN A 143 10.95 32.03 -10.38
CA GLN A 143 12.05 32.91 -10.75
C GLN A 143 12.50 32.64 -12.20
N ALA A 144 12.64 31.37 -12.59
CA ALA A 144 12.98 31.00 -13.96
C ALA A 144 11.94 31.48 -14.96
N GLN A 145 10.64 31.40 -14.67
CA GLN A 145 9.56 31.94 -15.51
C GLN A 145 9.72 33.43 -15.82
N GLN A 146 10.29 34.21 -14.89
CA GLN A 146 10.45 35.66 -15.04
C GLN A 146 11.75 36.05 -15.75
N THR A 147 12.76 35.17 -15.71
CA THR A 147 14.14 35.51 -16.09
C THR A 147 14.65 34.74 -17.31
N PHE A 148 14.02 33.63 -17.66
CA PHE A 148 14.47 32.79 -18.76
C PHE A 148 14.19 33.45 -20.12
N THR A 149 15.27 33.70 -20.86
CA THR A 149 15.25 34.39 -22.15
C THR A 149 15.98 33.58 -23.21
N CYS A 150 15.60 33.79 -24.47
CA CYS A 150 16.22 33.16 -25.61
C CYS A 150 17.64 33.71 -25.83
N SER A 151 18.64 32.82 -25.86
CA SER A 151 20.03 33.21 -26.12
C SER A 151 20.29 33.81 -27.51
N GLN A 152 19.38 33.60 -28.48
CA GLN A 152 19.52 34.09 -29.85
C GLN A 152 18.89 35.47 -30.06
N CYS A 153 17.70 35.72 -29.50
CA CYS A 153 16.93 36.96 -29.75
C CYS A 153 16.60 37.77 -28.48
N GLY A 154 16.94 37.28 -27.29
CA GLY A 154 16.65 37.93 -26.01
C GLY A 154 15.17 37.90 -25.59
N ALA A 155 14.27 37.38 -26.42
CA ALA A 155 12.85 37.31 -26.08
C ALA A 155 12.61 36.36 -24.89
N PRO A 156 11.67 36.68 -23.98
CA PRO A 156 11.25 35.77 -22.92
C PRO A 156 10.77 34.42 -23.49
N VAL A 157 11.13 33.32 -22.82
CA VAL A 157 10.71 31.96 -23.20
C VAL A 157 9.82 31.41 -22.10
N ALA A 158 8.58 31.05 -22.46
CA ALA A 158 7.60 30.57 -21.50
C ALA A 158 7.98 29.19 -20.93
N LEU A 159 7.86 29.05 -19.60
CA LEU A 159 8.01 27.78 -18.88
C LEU A 159 6.68 27.47 -18.18
N PRO A 160 5.71 26.82 -18.87
CA PRO A 160 4.35 26.65 -18.35
C PRO A 160 4.25 25.68 -17.17
N GLU A 161 5.24 24.80 -17.00
CA GLU A 161 5.29 23.76 -15.98
C GLU A 161 6.68 23.73 -15.34
N LEU A 162 6.78 23.12 -14.15
CA LEU A 162 8.05 22.82 -13.49
C LEU A 162 8.70 21.62 -14.19
N TYR A 163 9.80 21.87 -14.90
CA TYR A 163 10.63 20.83 -15.50
C TYR A 163 11.71 20.39 -14.52
N HIS A 164 11.78 19.11 -14.18
CA HIS A 164 12.79 18.54 -13.28
C HIS A 164 14.02 18.00 -14.04
N VAL A 165 13.96 17.95 -15.37
CA VAL A 165 15.06 17.58 -16.26
C VAL A 165 15.33 18.72 -17.25
N ALA A 166 16.49 18.68 -17.90
CA ALA A 166 16.79 19.58 -19.00
C ALA A 166 15.82 19.35 -20.16
N VAL A 167 15.22 20.43 -20.68
CA VAL A 167 14.25 20.35 -21.78
C VAL A 167 14.56 21.37 -22.88
N TYR A 168 14.19 21.03 -24.10
CA TYR A 168 14.23 21.97 -25.22
C TYR A 168 12.90 22.70 -25.34
N VAL A 169 12.93 24.02 -25.22
CA VAL A 169 11.77 24.90 -25.34
C VAL A 169 11.89 25.75 -26.60
N THR A 170 10.79 25.86 -27.35
CA THR A 170 10.73 26.67 -28.56
C THR A 170 10.54 28.14 -28.21
N CYS A 171 11.44 29.01 -28.66
CA CYS A 171 11.30 30.46 -28.52
C CYS A 171 10.19 30.98 -29.43
N GLN A 172 9.19 31.65 -28.85
CA GLN A 172 8.08 32.25 -29.61
C GLN A 172 8.49 33.51 -30.41
N GLY A 173 9.64 34.13 -30.07
CA GLY A 173 10.15 35.31 -30.77
C GLY A 173 10.83 35.00 -32.10
N CYS A 174 11.71 33.99 -32.13
CA CYS A 174 12.51 33.66 -33.32
C CYS A 174 12.41 32.19 -33.79
N GLY A 175 11.63 31.35 -33.11
CA GLY A 175 11.45 29.93 -33.47
C GLY A 175 12.61 29.00 -33.12
N SER A 176 13.73 29.52 -32.57
CA SER A 176 14.86 28.66 -32.18
C SER A 176 14.52 27.77 -30.99
N ARG A 177 15.12 26.59 -30.91
CA ARG A 177 15.09 25.75 -29.70
C ARG A 177 16.15 26.22 -28.72
N VAL A 178 15.75 26.44 -27.47
CA VAL A 178 16.62 26.85 -26.37
C VAL A 178 16.54 25.79 -25.29
N THR A 179 17.67 25.45 -24.68
CA THR A 179 17.71 24.49 -23.58
C THR A 179 17.41 25.21 -22.27
N PHE A 180 16.41 24.75 -21.53
CA PHE A 180 16.20 25.11 -20.14
C PHE A 180 16.89 24.09 -19.23
N GLN A 181 17.70 24.57 -18.29
CA GLN A 181 18.35 23.74 -17.29
C GLN A 181 17.71 24.01 -15.91
N PRO A 182 17.12 23.00 -15.26
CA PRO A 182 16.54 23.15 -13.93
C PRO A 182 17.61 23.33 -12.86
N SER A 183 17.26 24.04 -11.77
CA SER A 183 18.09 24.12 -10.56
C SER A 183 18.19 22.75 -9.86
N GLN A 184 19.08 22.63 -8.87
CA GLN A 184 19.17 21.40 -8.06
C GLN A 184 17.85 21.11 -7.32
N ALA A 185 17.17 22.13 -6.79
CA ALA A 185 15.88 21.94 -6.12
C ALA A 185 14.80 21.47 -7.12
N MET A 186 14.76 22.04 -8.33
CA MET A 186 13.84 21.58 -9.37
C MET A 186 14.14 20.15 -9.82
N GLN A 187 15.42 19.74 -9.86
CA GLN A 187 15.81 18.36 -10.18
C GLN A 187 15.38 17.37 -9.09
N ALA A 188 15.42 17.78 -7.82
CA ALA A 188 14.96 16.98 -6.69
C ALA A 188 13.43 16.97 -6.51
N ALA A 189 12.70 17.81 -7.25
CA ALA A 189 11.26 17.98 -7.09
C ALA A 189 10.44 16.67 -7.20
N PRO A 190 10.76 15.70 -8.08
CA PRO A 190 10.02 14.43 -8.15
C PRO A 190 10.04 13.66 -6.83
N MET A 191 11.22 13.41 -6.27
CA MET A 191 11.39 12.68 -5.00
C MET A 191 10.62 13.36 -3.87
N VAL A 192 10.78 14.68 -3.75
CA VAL A 192 10.10 15.46 -2.72
C VAL A 192 8.57 15.47 -2.90
N ALA A 193 8.10 15.51 -4.15
CA ALA A 193 6.67 15.44 -4.44
C ALA A 193 6.11 14.05 -4.15
N GLU A 194 6.87 12.98 -4.37
CA GLU A 194 6.48 11.61 -4.03
C GLU A 194 6.29 11.43 -2.52
N ASP A 195 7.19 11.99 -1.70
CA ASP A 195 7.07 11.99 -0.23
C ASP A 195 5.81 12.74 0.23
N LEU A 196 5.57 13.92 -0.33
CA LEU A 196 4.37 14.72 -0.03
C LEU A 196 3.09 14.04 -0.50
N ALA A 197 3.11 13.38 -1.67
CA ALA A 197 1.98 12.64 -2.19
C ALA A 197 1.67 11.40 -1.35
N LYS A 198 2.70 10.68 -0.88
CA LYS A 198 2.53 9.57 0.06
C LYS A 198 1.94 10.06 1.39
N ALA A 199 2.43 11.18 1.92
CA ALA A 199 1.88 11.77 3.14
C ALA A 199 0.41 12.21 2.99
N GLU A 200 0.01 12.73 1.82
CA GLU A 200 -1.40 13.08 1.54
C GLU A 200 -2.29 11.84 1.39
N CYS A 201 -1.75 10.72 0.89
CA CYS A 201 -2.46 9.46 0.68
C CYS A 201 -2.10 8.40 1.73
N HIS A 202 -1.77 8.83 2.96
CA HIS A 202 -1.20 7.94 3.97
C HIS A 202 -2.17 6.83 4.38
N GLU A 203 -3.47 7.13 4.50
CA GLU A 203 -4.48 6.13 4.87
C GLU A 203 -4.62 5.06 3.80
N GLU A 204 -4.60 5.44 2.51
CA GLU A 204 -4.63 4.49 1.41
C GLU A 204 -3.34 3.66 1.34
N TRP A 205 -2.19 4.29 1.58
CA TRP A 205 -0.90 3.60 1.63
C TRP A 205 -0.88 2.57 2.76
N GLU A 206 -1.20 2.96 4.00
CA GLU A 206 -1.26 2.04 5.13
C GLU A 206 -2.21 0.87 4.85
N ARG A 207 -3.36 1.15 4.23
CA ARG A 207 -4.31 0.08 3.87
C ARG A 207 -3.77 -0.84 2.78
N SER A 208 -2.95 -0.34 1.86
CA SER A 208 -2.30 -1.18 0.84
C SER A 208 -1.14 -2.00 1.38
N GLU A 209 -0.51 -1.58 2.47
CA GLU A 209 0.58 -2.33 3.13
C GLU A 209 0.08 -3.33 4.19
N GLN A 210 -1.20 -3.25 4.58
CA GLN A 210 -1.79 -4.29 5.43
C GLN A 210 -1.73 -5.64 4.73
N ASP A 211 -1.54 -6.72 5.50
CA ASP A 211 -1.57 -8.06 4.95
C ASP A 211 -3.01 -8.46 4.60
N TRP A 212 -3.30 -8.56 3.31
CA TRP A 212 -4.53 -9.14 2.77
C TRP A 212 -4.24 -10.44 2.01
N SER A 213 -3.16 -11.16 2.34
CA SER A 213 -2.71 -12.39 1.67
C SER A 213 -3.80 -13.45 1.55
N ASP A 214 -4.67 -13.57 2.56
CA ASP A 214 -5.84 -14.48 2.52
C ASP A 214 -6.90 -14.09 1.46
N ILE A 215 -6.85 -12.86 0.95
CA ILE A 215 -7.79 -12.31 -0.03
C ILE A 215 -7.01 -11.48 -1.08
N GLY A 216 -6.22 -12.14 -1.93
CA GLY A 216 -5.35 -11.50 -2.92
C GLY A 216 -6.05 -10.45 -3.81
N GLY A 217 -7.31 -10.70 -4.19
CA GLY A 217 -8.15 -9.72 -4.88
C GLY A 217 -8.37 -8.40 -4.13
N MET A 218 -8.45 -8.42 -2.80
CA MET A 218 -8.54 -7.23 -1.95
C MET A 218 -7.18 -6.54 -1.77
N GLN A 219 -6.09 -7.31 -1.60
CA GLN A 219 -4.72 -6.78 -1.60
C GLN A 219 -4.49 -5.91 -2.84
N PHE A 220 -4.81 -6.47 -4.01
CA PHE A 220 -4.69 -5.78 -5.29
C PHE A 220 -5.51 -4.51 -5.36
N VAL A 221 -6.76 -4.51 -4.87
CA VAL A 221 -7.63 -3.33 -4.86
C VAL A 221 -7.06 -2.21 -4.01
N HIS A 222 -6.57 -2.52 -2.80
CA HIS A 222 -5.98 -1.52 -1.92
C HIS A 222 -4.71 -0.91 -2.53
N TYR A 223 -3.86 -1.75 -3.13
CA TYR A 223 -2.72 -1.27 -3.92
C TYR A 223 -3.15 -0.33 -5.05
N VAL A 224 -4.14 -0.71 -5.87
CA VAL A 224 -4.64 0.12 -6.98
C VAL A 224 -5.17 1.47 -6.47
N TYR A 225 -5.93 1.48 -5.37
CA TYR A 225 -6.42 2.73 -4.79
C TYR A 225 -5.30 3.65 -4.33
N TYR A 226 -4.28 3.10 -3.67
CA TYR A 226 -3.12 3.89 -3.25
C TYR A 226 -2.39 4.48 -4.47
N VAL A 227 -1.98 3.66 -5.43
CA VAL A 227 -1.13 4.14 -6.54
C VAL A 227 -1.86 5.10 -7.48
N THR A 228 -3.17 4.95 -7.65
CA THR A 228 -3.98 5.88 -8.47
C THR A 228 -4.27 7.19 -7.72
N SER A 229 -4.45 7.17 -6.40
CA SER A 229 -4.54 8.38 -5.57
C SER A 229 -3.22 9.14 -5.55
N HIS A 230 -2.11 8.42 -5.34
CA HIS A 230 -0.76 8.98 -5.40
C HIS A 230 -0.49 9.63 -6.76
N HIS A 231 -0.76 8.93 -7.86
CA HIS A 231 -0.58 9.46 -9.20
C HIS A 231 -1.42 10.72 -9.48
N ARG A 232 -2.63 10.80 -8.91
CA ARG A 232 -3.46 12.01 -9.01
C ARG A 232 -2.82 13.19 -8.28
N VAL A 233 -2.29 12.99 -7.07
CA VAL A 233 -1.57 14.04 -6.34
C VAL A 233 -0.32 14.47 -7.13
N MET A 234 0.44 13.51 -7.66
CA MET A 234 1.59 13.77 -8.51
C MET A 234 1.23 14.53 -9.80
N SER A 235 0.10 14.21 -10.42
CA SER A 235 -0.40 14.93 -11.61
C SER A 235 -0.74 16.39 -11.32
N ARG A 236 -1.22 16.69 -10.11
CA ARG A 236 -1.47 18.06 -9.64
C ARG A 236 -0.17 18.81 -9.33
N MET A 237 0.81 18.15 -8.73
CA MET A 237 2.07 18.77 -8.30
C MET A 237 3.07 18.92 -9.45
N LEU A 238 3.32 17.85 -10.19
CA LEU A 238 4.29 17.77 -11.27
C LEU A 238 3.68 17.13 -12.54
N PRO A 239 2.81 17.85 -13.27
CA PRO A 239 2.13 17.32 -14.46
C PRO A 239 3.09 16.73 -15.50
N PHE A 240 4.23 17.38 -15.73
CA PHE A 240 5.26 16.88 -16.65
C PHE A 240 5.79 15.51 -16.23
N TYR A 241 6.14 15.36 -14.95
CA TYR A 241 6.68 14.11 -14.41
C TYR A 241 5.63 13.01 -14.39
N ALA A 242 4.42 13.30 -13.91
CA ALA A 242 3.34 12.33 -13.87
C ALA A 242 3.05 11.74 -15.26
N ARG A 243 3.03 12.57 -16.31
CA ARG A 243 2.88 12.10 -17.70
C ARG A 243 4.00 11.16 -18.14
N THR A 244 5.23 11.38 -17.68
CA THR A 244 6.35 10.45 -17.98
C THR A 244 6.26 9.13 -17.22
N GLN A 245 5.54 9.08 -16.09
CA GLN A 245 5.40 7.89 -15.26
C GLN A 245 4.14 7.06 -15.56
N ALA A 246 3.17 7.59 -16.31
CA ALA A 246 1.88 6.95 -16.54
C ALA A 246 2.00 5.50 -17.09
N GLU A 247 2.93 5.26 -18.01
CA GLU A 247 3.15 3.92 -18.57
C GLU A 247 3.87 2.99 -17.60
N ALA A 248 4.74 3.50 -16.73
CA ALA A 248 5.36 2.71 -15.68
C ALA A 248 4.32 2.26 -14.66
N LEU A 249 3.49 3.19 -14.17
CA LEU A 249 2.37 2.90 -13.28
C LEU A 249 1.46 1.80 -13.83
N ARG A 250 1.13 1.85 -15.12
CA ARG A 250 0.29 0.82 -15.76
C ARG A 250 0.94 -0.56 -15.71
N ARG A 251 2.24 -0.65 -16.00
CA ARG A 251 2.98 -1.92 -15.90
C ARG A 251 3.04 -2.43 -14.46
N ASP A 252 3.24 -1.53 -13.51
CA ASP A 252 3.32 -1.90 -12.09
C ASP A 252 1.98 -2.46 -11.59
N ILE A 253 0.85 -1.88 -12.01
CA ILE A 253 -0.50 -2.41 -11.74
C ILE A 253 -0.69 -3.80 -12.36
N GLN A 254 -0.28 -4.01 -13.62
CA GLN A 254 -0.38 -5.32 -14.27
C GLN A 254 0.50 -6.38 -13.59
N GLN A 255 1.69 -5.97 -13.13
CA GLN A 255 2.58 -6.84 -12.38
C GLN A 255 1.98 -7.17 -11.01
N ALA A 256 1.43 -6.19 -10.30
CA ALA A 256 0.76 -6.38 -9.03
C ALA A 256 -0.42 -7.35 -9.15
N TRP A 257 -1.22 -7.26 -10.22
CA TRP A 257 -2.27 -8.23 -10.51
C TRP A 257 -1.74 -9.67 -10.56
N THR A 258 -0.57 -9.87 -11.18
CA THR A 258 0.03 -11.21 -11.31
C THR A 258 0.67 -11.71 -10.02
N ILE A 259 1.19 -10.81 -9.17
CA ILE A 259 1.91 -11.16 -7.94
C ILE A 259 0.95 -11.34 -6.76
N MET A 260 -0.08 -10.50 -6.69
CA MET A 260 -0.99 -10.42 -5.53
C MET A 260 -2.24 -11.30 -5.71
N THR A 261 -2.42 -11.94 -6.87
CA THR A 261 -3.59 -12.78 -7.14
C THR A 261 -3.19 -14.08 -7.83
N GLU A 262 -3.99 -15.12 -7.67
CA GLU A 262 -3.75 -16.44 -8.28
C GLU A 262 -4.32 -16.54 -9.70
N GLN A 263 -4.58 -15.39 -10.33
CA GLN A 263 -5.29 -15.30 -11.60
C GLN A 263 -4.51 -15.88 -12.79
N GLY A 264 -3.19 -16.02 -12.63
CA GLY A 264 -2.30 -16.69 -13.58
C GLY A 264 -2.16 -18.21 -13.37
N GLN A 265 -2.69 -18.77 -12.28
CA GLN A 265 -2.54 -20.17 -11.90
C GLN A 265 -3.90 -20.76 -11.46
N PRO A 266 -4.89 -20.90 -12.36
CA PRO A 266 -6.23 -21.37 -11.98
C PRO A 266 -6.26 -22.76 -11.32
N ASP A 267 -5.22 -23.58 -11.51
CA ASP A 267 -5.11 -24.93 -10.96
C ASP A 267 -4.38 -24.97 -9.59
N SER A 268 -3.78 -23.85 -9.14
CA SER A 268 -3.07 -23.76 -7.84
C SER A 268 -4.02 -23.51 -6.66
N VAL A 269 -5.28 -23.19 -6.93
CA VAL A 269 -6.29 -22.81 -5.95
C VAL A 269 -7.65 -23.44 -6.27
N THR A 270 -8.59 -23.34 -5.34
CA THR A 270 -9.94 -23.85 -5.55
C THR A 270 -10.70 -22.98 -6.56
N PRO A 271 -11.64 -23.55 -7.35
CA PRO A 271 -12.45 -22.76 -8.28
C PRO A 271 -13.21 -21.63 -7.61
N GLN A 272 -13.69 -21.84 -6.37
CA GLN A 272 -14.32 -20.79 -5.57
C GLN A 272 -13.35 -19.65 -5.28
N TYR A 273 -12.15 -19.94 -4.78
CA TYR A 273 -11.15 -18.93 -4.45
C TYR A 273 -10.76 -18.12 -5.69
N TYR A 274 -10.43 -18.81 -6.78
CA TYR A 274 -10.05 -18.19 -8.05
C TYR A 274 -11.11 -17.21 -8.59
N GLU A 275 -12.40 -17.56 -8.47
CA GLU A 275 -13.48 -16.67 -8.90
C GLU A 275 -13.68 -15.50 -7.92
N MET A 276 -13.60 -15.77 -6.62
CA MET A 276 -13.79 -14.75 -5.58
C MET A 276 -12.73 -13.65 -5.64
N GLU A 277 -11.46 -13.97 -5.88
CA GLU A 277 -10.41 -12.95 -6.06
C GLU A 277 -10.73 -11.99 -7.21
N TYR A 278 -11.11 -12.53 -8.36
CA TYR A 278 -11.46 -11.74 -9.54
C TYR A 278 -12.66 -10.84 -9.27
N LEU A 279 -13.70 -11.38 -8.65
CA LEU A 279 -14.91 -10.63 -8.33
C LEU A 279 -14.66 -9.57 -7.25
N ASN A 280 -13.83 -9.84 -6.25
CA ASN A 280 -13.41 -8.86 -5.26
C ASN A 280 -12.69 -7.70 -5.94
N ALA A 281 -11.78 -7.98 -6.88
CA ALA A 281 -11.08 -6.94 -7.61
C ALA A 281 -12.01 -6.10 -8.49
N VAL A 282 -12.71 -6.75 -9.43
CA VAL A 282 -13.53 -6.07 -10.43
C VAL A 282 -14.73 -5.35 -9.80
N GLY A 283 -15.39 -5.97 -8.82
CA GLY A 283 -16.55 -5.39 -8.16
C GLY A 283 -16.24 -4.18 -7.29
N ASN A 284 -15.13 -4.20 -6.55
CA ASN A 284 -14.68 -3.04 -5.79
C ASN A 284 -14.29 -1.87 -6.71
N LEU A 285 -13.54 -2.14 -7.78
CA LEU A 285 -13.22 -1.12 -8.79
C LEU A 285 -14.50 -0.54 -9.42
N GLY A 286 -15.48 -1.39 -9.73
CA GLY A 286 -16.79 -0.97 -10.24
C GLY A 286 -17.53 -0.02 -9.30
N THR A 287 -17.57 -0.35 -8.01
CA THR A 287 -18.19 0.48 -6.97
C THR A 287 -17.51 1.85 -6.87
N SER A 288 -16.17 1.89 -6.90
CA SER A 288 -15.40 3.13 -6.88
C SER A 288 -15.62 3.99 -8.13
N ILE A 289 -15.61 3.38 -9.33
CA ILE A 289 -15.90 4.06 -10.60
C ILE A 289 -17.32 4.65 -10.61
N MET A 290 -18.29 3.89 -10.08
CA MET A 290 -19.67 4.34 -9.94
C MET A 290 -19.77 5.56 -9.00
N ALA A 291 -19.09 5.53 -7.85
CA ALA A 291 -19.05 6.66 -6.91
C ALA A 291 -18.38 7.89 -7.52
N MET A 292 -17.26 7.72 -8.23
CA MET A 292 -16.52 8.82 -8.89
C MET A 292 -17.28 9.44 -10.05
N THR A 293 -18.11 8.66 -10.73
CA THR A 293 -19.00 9.18 -11.78
C THR A 293 -20.03 10.16 -11.20
N ARG A 294 -20.51 9.91 -9.96
CA ARG A 294 -21.44 10.82 -9.27
C ARG A 294 -20.75 12.09 -8.74
N SER A 295 -19.49 12.00 -8.33
CA SER A 295 -18.73 13.12 -7.75
C SER A 295 -17.92 13.95 -8.75
N GLY A 296 -17.74 13.48 -9.99
CA GLY A 296 -17.08 14.23 -11.07
C GLY A 296 -15.56 14.11 -11.10
N HIS A 297 -14.96 13.13 -10.43
CA HIS A 297 -13.50 12.89 -10.43
C HIS A 297 -13.03 12.16 -11.71
N THR A 298 -13.02 12.87 -12.84
CA THR A 298 -12.82 12.29 -14.17
C THR A 298 -11.45 11.65 -14.41
N GLU A 299 -10.35 12.28 -13.99
CA GLU A 299 -8.99 11.76 -14.19
C GLU A 299 -8.75 10.44 -13.45
N HIS A 300 -9.07 10.41 -12.15
CA HIS A 300 -8.91 9.21 -11.33
C HIS A 300 -9.84 8.08 -11.81
N ARG A 301 -11.06 8.41 -12.24
CA ARG A 301 -11.96 7.44 -12.85
C ARG A 301 -11.36 6.79 -14.11
N GLU A 302 -10.69 7.55 -14.97
CA GLU A 302 -10.10 6.99 -16.19
C GLU A 302 -8.96 6.02 -15.88
N LEU A 303 -8.15 6.29 -14.85
CA LEU A 303 -7.13 5.35 -14.38
C LEU A 303 -7.75 4.02 -13.93
N LEU A 304 -8.82 4.08 -13.12
CA LEU A 304 -9.52 2.86 -12.68
C LEU A 304 -10.19 2.11 -13.85
N LEU A 305 -10.80 2.83 -14.80
CA LEU A 305 -11.35 2.23 -16.01
C LEU A 305 -10.26 1.52 -16.82
N GLN A 306 -9.08 2.12 -16.91
CA GLN A 306 -7.94 1.50 -17.58
C GLN A 306 -7.46 0.24 -16.86
N THR A 307 -7.41 0.26 -15.52
CA THR A 307 -7.12 -0.94 -14.72
C THR A 307 -8.12 -2.06 -15.02
N VAL A 308 -9.42 -1.76 -15.05
CA VAL A 308 -10.45 -2.75 -15.41
C VAL A 308 -10.21 -3.33 -16.81
N ARG A 309 -9.86 -2.50 -17.81
CA ARG A 309 -9.51 -2.99 -19.16
C ARG A 309 -8.29 -3.92 -19.17
N ASP A 310 -7.34 -3.69 -18.26
CA ASP A 310 -6.09 -4.44 -18.22
C ASP A 310 -6.24 -5.79 -17.52
N ILE A 311 -7.16 -5.92 -16.56
CA ILE A 311 -7.37 -7.17 -15.81
C ILE A 311 -8.62 -7.96 -16.24
N MET A 312 -9.50 -7.38 -17.07
CA MET A 312 -10.76 -8.05 -17.43
C MET A 312 -10.51 -9.35 -18.19
N ARG A 313 -11.29 -10.39 -17.85
CA ARG A 313 -11.31 -11.64 -18.61
C ARG A 313 -12.07 -11.43 -19.93
N PRO A 314 -11.68 -12.11 -21.02
CA PRO A 314 -12.39 -12.00 -22.30
C PRO A 314 -13.88 -12.33 -22.17
N GLY A 315 -14.75 -11.38 -22.52
CA GLY A 315 -16.20 -11.56 -22.51
C GLY A 315 -16.86 -11.51 -21.12
N ASP A 316 -16.15 -11.09 -20.06
CA ASP A 316 -16.77 -10.97 -18.75
C ASP A 316 -17.80 -9.83 -18.69
N ALA A 317 -19.06 -10.19 -18.44
CA ALA A 317 -20.17 -9.26 -18.44
C ALA A 317 -20.13 -8.23 -17.30
N LEU A 318 -19.52 -8.57 -16.14
CA LEU A 318 -19.44 -7.67 -15.00
C LEU A 318 -18.44 -6.54 -15.31
N ALA A 319 -17.22 -6.90 -15.74
CA ALA A 319 -16.22 -5.93 -16.17
C ALA A 319 -16.73 -5.05 -17.32
N GLN A 320 -17.39 -5.65 -18.32
CA GLN A 320 -17.98 -4.93 -19.44
C GLN A 320 -19.00 -3.88 -18.97
N SER A 321 -19.85 -4.22 -18.00
CA SER A 321 -20.84 -3.30 -17.43
C SER A 321 -20.21 -2.08 -16.73
N ILE A 322 -19.02 -2.26 -16.12
CA ILE A 322 -18.28 -1.16 -15.50
C ILE A 322 -17.79 -0.20 -16.59
N LEU A 323 -17.21 -0.73 -17.66
CA LEU A 323 -16.70 0.06 -18.78
C LEU A 323 -17.81 0.80 -19.53
N GLU A 324 -19.00 0.22 -19.60
CA GLU A 324 -20.19 0.80 -20.24
C GLU A 324 -20.98 1.74 -19.32
N GLY A 325 -20.62 1.82 -18.04
CA GLY A 325 -21.30 2.68 -17.06
C GLY A 325 -22.68 2.16 -16.64
N THR A 326 -22.95 0.87 -16.81
CA THR A 326 -24.21 0.21 -16.44
C THR A 326 -24.08 -0.72 -15.22
N PHE A 327 -22.90 -0.78 -14.61
CA PHE A 327 -22.62 -1.56 -13.40
C PHE A 327 -23.57 -1.21 -12.25
N THR A 328 -23.95 -2.23 -11.48
CA THR A 328 -24.68 -2.08 -10.21
C THR A 328 -24.15 -3.06 -9.17
N GLU A 329 -24.23 -2.71 -7.88
CA GLU A 329 -23.84 -3.60 -6.78
C GLU A 329 -24.63 -4.93 -6.82
N ALA A 330 -25.91 -4.90 -7.20
CA ALA A 330 -26.72 -6.12 -7.34
C ALA A 330 -26.20 -7.10 -8.41
N MET A 331 -25.59 -6.61 -9.50
CA MET A 331 -24.94 -7.47 -10.50
C MET A 331 -23.69 -8.15 -9.92
N TRP A 332 -22.97 -7.44 -9.06
CA TRP A 332 -21.81 -7.98 -8.37
C TRP A 332 -22.22 -9.01 -7.30
N ASP A 333 -23.21 -8.69 -6.46
CA ASP A 333 -23.75 -9.61 -5.45
C ASP A 333 -24.20 -10.93 -6.08
N GLN A 334 -24.89 -10.88 -7.22
CA GLN A 334 -25.32 -12.06 -7.96
C GLN A 334 -24.13 -12.94 -8.40
N ARG A 335 -23.02 -12.31 -8.83
CA ARG A 335 -21.80 -13.03 -9.20
C ARG A 335 -21.10 -13.64 -7.99
N ILE A 336 -21.06 -12.92 -6.87
CA ILE A 336 -20.51 -13.43 -5.60
C ILE A 336 -21.31 -14.65 -5.11
N GLU A 337 -22.64 -14.59 -5.15
CA GLU A 337 -23.49 -15.75 -4.82
C GLU A 337 -23.26 -16.95 -5.76
N ALA A 338 -22.96 -16.71 -7.03
CA ALA A 338 -22.62 -17.77 -7.97
C ALA A 338 -21.25 -18.39 -7.68
N ALA A 339 -20.25 -17.55 -7.38
CA ALA A 339 -18.91 -18.00 -7.00
C ALA A 339 -18.94 -18.85 -5.71
N ASN A 340 -19.75 -18.46 -4.72
CA ASN A 340 -19.94 -19.23 -3.48
C ASN A 340 -20.59 -20.61 -3.67
N ARG A 341 -21.12 -20.91 -4.85
CA ARG A 341 -21.64 -22.25 -5.20
C ARG A 341 -20.61 -23.11 -5.95
N LEU A 342 -19.44 -22.56 -6.27
CA LEU A 342 -18.34 -23.33 -6.86
C LEU A 342 -17.70 -24.25 -5.82
N PRO A 343 -16.99 -25.31 -6.25
CA PRO A 343 -16.26 -26.17 -5.34
C PRO A 343 -15.23 -25.40 -4.50
N ALA A 344 -15.29 -25.62 -3.19
CA ALA A 344 -14.33 -25.14 -2.19
C ALA A 344 -13.15 -26.11 -1.99
N GLU A 345 -13.11 -27.19 -2.76
CA GLU A 345 -12.08 -28.22 -2.73
C GLU A 345 -11.27 -28.17 -4.03
N PHE A 346 -10.02 -28.62 -3.97
CA PHE A 346 -9.20 -28.79 -5.17
C PHE A 346 -9.87 -29.80 -6.12
N PRO A 347 -9.80 -29.59 -7.45
CA PRO A 347 -10.27 -30.59 -8.40
C PRO A 347 -9.55 -31.93 -8.11
N SER A 348 -10.31 -33.01 -7.89
CA SER A 348 -9.71 -34.32 -7.72
C SER A 348 -9.00 -34.72 -9.02
N PRO A 349 -7.76 -35.25 -8.97
CA PRO A 349 -7.10 -35.81 -10.16
C PRO A 349 -7.91 -36.90 -10.87
N LEU A 350 -8.90 -37.48 -10.18
CA LEU A 350 -9.79 -38.51 -10.69
C LEU A 350 -11.03 -37.97 -11.43
N ASP A 351 -11.35 -36.67 -11.31
CA ASP A 351 -12.50 -36.06 -12.02
C ASP A 351 -12.17 -35.74 -13.49
N SER A 352 -10.91 -35.92 -13.89
CA SER A 352 -10.39 -35.71 -15.25
C SER A 352 -10.27 -37.02 -16.07
N ILE A 353 -10.77 -38.15 -15.54
CA ILE A 353 -10.82 -39.46 -16.20
C ILE A 353 -12.28 -39.80 -16.51
#